data_AF-A0A529GI97-F1
#
_entry.id   AF-A0A529GI97-F1
#
_cell.length_a   1.000
_cell.length_b   1.000
_cell.length_c   1.000
_cell.angle_alpha   90.00
_cell.angle_beta   90.00
_cell.angle_gamma   90.00
#
_symmetry.space_group_name_H-M   'P 1'
#
loop_
_entity.id
_entity.type
_entity.pdbx_description
1 polymer ?
#
loop_
_entity_poly.entity_id
_entity_poly.type
_entity_poly.pdbx_seq_one_letter_code
_entity_poly.pdbx_strand_id
1 'polypeptide(L)'
;MSSPHPGSVILPQNQAPSYAMGQASFPEMYERWLVGSLFRPWAEVTFEEVKLTPGHRVLDIACGTGIVARVARERLGAAGCVVGVDISPD
;
A
#
# COMPACT_ATOMS: atom_id res chain seq x y z
N MET A 1 -23.29 47.95 8.81
CA MET A 1 -22.83 47.17 9.97
C MET A 1 -24.03 46.42 10.51
N SER A 2 -24.22 45.18 10.06
CA SER A 2 -25.40 44.37 10.40
C SER A 2 -25.03 43.41 11.54
N SER A 3 -25.77 43.49 12.64
CA SER A 3 -25.61 42.63 13.81
C SER A 3 -25.91 41.16 13.48
N PRO A 4 -25.21 40.19 14.08
CA PRO A 4 -25.47 38.77 13.85
C PRO A 4 -26.79 38.32 14.50
N HIS A 5 -27.48 37.37 13.85
CA HIS A 5 -28.70 36.73 14.36
C HIS A 5 -28.41 35.82 15.56
N PRO A 6 -29.29 35.79 16.59
CA PRO A 6 -29.16 34.89 17.73
C PRO A 6 -29.50 33.46 17.30
N GLY A 7 -28.49 32.60 17.15
CA GLY A 7 -28.71 31.18 16.82
C GLY A 7 -27.50 30.38 16.37
N SER A 8 -26.32 30.98 16.12
CA SER A 8 -25.13 30.21 15.76
C SER A 8 -24.47 29.60 17.00
N VAL A 9 -24.81 28.35 17.31
CA VAL A 9 -24.00 27.49 18.18
C VAL A 9 -22.66 27.28 17.46
N ILE A 10 -21.57 27.82 18.01
CA ILE A 10 -20.22 27.42 17.62
C ILE A 10 -19.99 26.05 18.24
N LEU A 11 -20.16 24.99 17.44
CA LEU A 11 -19.73 23.66 17.84
C LEU A 11 -18.20 23.66 17.95
N PRO A 12 -17.61 23.19 19.07
CA PRO A 12 -16.17 23.03 19.16
C PRO A 12 -15.70 22.09 18.05
N GLN A 13 -14.66 22.50 17.32
CA GLN A 13 -14.04 21.66 16.31
C GLN A 13 -13.44 20.41 16.97
N ASN A 14 -14.08 19.28 16.67
CA ASN A 14 -13.50 17.94 16.61
C ASN A 14 -12.68 17.46 17.82
N GLN A 15 -13.36 17.07 18.90
CA GLN A 15 -12.78 16.13 19.85
C GLN A 15 -13.30 14.73 19.49
N ALA A 16 -12.49 13.98 18.72
CA ALA A 16 -12.83 12.60 18.41
C ALA A 16 -12.85 11.78 19.71
N PRO A 17 -13.89 10.95 19.93
CA PRO A 17 -14.02 10.16 21.16
C PRO A 17 -12.90 9.13 21.30
N SER A 18 -12.56 8.76 22.54
CA SER A 18 -11.38 7.93 22.87
C SER A 18 -11.35 6.52 22.26
N TYR A 19 -12.46 6.04 21.69
CA TYR A 19 -12.50 4.80 20.91
C TYR A 19 -11.94 4.95 19.48
N ALA A 20 -11.60 6.16 19.04
CA ALA A 20 -10.92 6.44 17.77
C ALA A 20 -9.39 6.13 17.83
N MET A 21 -8.97 5.16 18.66
CA MET A 21 -7.60 4.65 18.61
C MET A 21 -7.43 3.72 17.40
N GLY A 22 -6.85 4.27 16.33
CA GLY A 22 -6.04 3.60 15.32
C GLY A 22 -6.62 2.33 14.70
N GLN A 23 -7.57 2.46 13.77
CA GLN A 23 -7.81 1.36 12.83
C GLN A 23 -6.64 1.31 11.85
N ALA A 24 -6.07 0.12 11.66
CA ALA A 24 -5.02 -0.08 10.67
C ALA A 24 -5.56 0.28 9.28
N SER A 25 -4.73 0.93 8.45
CA SER A 25 -5.09 1.25 7.08
C SER A 25 -5.31 -0.03 6.26
N PHE A 26 -5.98 0.10 5.11
CA PHE A 26 -6.17 -1.07 4.24
C PHE A 26 -4.84 -1.69 3.80
N PRO A 27 -3.82 -0.93 3.33
CA PRO A 27 -2.49 -1.48 3.06
C PRO A 27 -1.85 -2.18 4.25
N GLU A 28 -1.97 -1.64 5.47
CA GLU A 28 -1.44 -2.26 6.69
C GLU A 28 -2.13 -3.59 7.02
N MET A 29 -3.46 -3.65 6.89
CA MET A 29 -4.22 -4.90 7.06
C MET A 29 -3.86 -5.90 5.96
N TYR A 30 -3.73 -5.45 4.73
CA TYR A 30 -3.37 -6.27 3.58
C TYR A 30 -1.99 -6.91 3.76
N GLU A 31 -0.99 -6.10 4.12
CA GLU A 31 0.38 -6.57 4.40
C GLU A 31 0.38 -7.58 5.54
N ARG A 32 -0.32 -7.28 6.64
CA ARG A 32 -0.34 -8.14 7.83
C ARG A 32 -0.98 -9.50 7.57
N TRP A 33 -2.10 -9.54 6.84
CA TRP A 33 -2.92 -10.75 6.77
C TRP A 33 -2.69 -11.57 5.51
N LEU A 34 -2.37 -10.94 4.38
CA LEU A 34 -2.38 -11.61 3.08
C LEU A 34 -0.99 -11.72 2.45
N VAL A 35 -0.12 -10.75 2.67
CA VAL A 35 1.15 -10.66 1.91
C VAL A 35 2.08 -11.84 2.20
N GLY A 36 2.36 -12.13 3.46
CA GLY A 36 3.25 -13.23 3.82
C GLY A 36 2.68 -14.61 3.43
N SER A 37 1.40 -14.83 3.74
CA SER A 37 0.78 -16.16 3.64
C SER A 37 0.29 -16.53 2.24
N LEU A 38 -0.11 -15.54 1.43
CA LEU A 38 -0.77 -15.76 0.14
C LEU A 38 0.05 -15.16 -1.01
N PHE A 39 0.32 -13.85 -0.96
CA PHE A 39 0.82 -13.16 -2.14
C PHE A 39 2.32 -13.34 -2.39
N ARG A 40 3.15 -13.50 -1.35
CA ARG A 40 4.55 -13.88 -1.54
C ARG A 40 4.67 -15.24 -2.25
N PRO A 41 4.04 -16.33 -1.77
CA PRO A 41 4.07 -17.61 -2.47
C PRO A 41 3.58 -17.51 -3.93
N TRP A 42 2.52 -16.74 -4.18
CA TRP A 42 2.01 -16.56 -5.53
C TRP A 42 2.96 -15.78 -6.44
N ALA A 43 3.63 -14.75 -5.92
CA ALA A 43 4.65 -14.01 -6.66
C ALA A 43 5.83 -14.93 -7.02
N GLU A 44 6.27 -15.77 -6.08
CA GLU A 44 7.35 -16.74 -6.30
C GLU A 44 7.00 -17.73 -7.42
N VAL A 45 5.82 -18.36 -7.36
CA VAL A 45 5.34 -19.27 -8.41
C VAL A 45 5.19 -18.53 -9.74
N THR A 46 4.64 -17.32 -9.74
CA THR A 46 4.51 -16.51 -10.96
C THR A 46 5.85 -16.30 -11.64
N PHE A 47 6.90 -15.97 -10.88
CA PHE A 47 8.24 -15.76 -11.42
C PHE A 47 8.97 -17.04 -11.84
N GLU A 48 8.57 -18.19 -11.33
CA GLU A 48 9.02 -19.50 -11.86
C GLU A 48 8.42 -19.72 -13.25
N GLU A 49 7.12 -19.50 -13.40
CA GLU A 49 6.40 -19.67 -14.68
C GLU A 49 6.87 -18.69 -15.75
N VAL A 50 7.03 -17.40 -15.42
CA VAL A 50 7.55 -16.40 -16.37
C VAL A 50 9.06 -16.49 -16.57
N LYS A 51 9.75 -17.40 -15.86
CA LYS A 51 11.20 -17.62 -15.92
C LYS A 51 11.96 -16.31 -15.75
N LEU A 52 11.67 -15.59 -14.66
CA LEU A 52 12.38 -14.36 -14.34
C LEU A 52 13.85 -14.67 -14.01
N THR A 53 14.78 -14.09 -14.77
CA THR A 53 16.22 -14.34 -14.60
C THR A 53 16.97 -13.07 -14.19
N PRO A 54 18.18 -13.20 -13.62
CA PRO A 54 19.01 -12.04 -13.26
C PRO A 54 19.23 -11.07 -14.43
N GLY A 55 19.21 -9.77 -14.13
CA GLY A 55 19.41 -8.72 -15.13
C GLY A 55 18.16 -8.31 -15.92
N HIS A 56 17.03 -9.04 -15.80
CA HIS A 56 15.76 -8.58 -16.34
C HIS A 56 15.30 -7.24 -15.72
N ARG A 57 14.39 -6.56 -16.44
CA ARG A 57 13.75 -5.32 -16.00
C ARG A 57 12.25 -5.56 -15.86
N VAL A 58 11.69 -5.23 -14.71
CA VAL A 58 10.29 -5.47 -14.35
C VAL A 58 9.58 -4.13 -14.10
N LEU A 59 8.36 -4.02 -14.61
CA LEU A 59 7.40 -2.99 -14.26
C LEU A 59 6.25 -3.67 -13.53
N ASP A 60 6.03 -3.31 -12.26
CA ASP A 60 4.96 -3.82 -11.40
C ASP A 60 3.85 -2.77 -11.33
N ILE A 61 2.70 -3.05 -11.94
CA ILE A 61 1.57 -2.12 -12.09
C ILE A 61 0.53 -2.43 -11.03
N ALA A 62 0.02 -1.38 -10.37
CA ALA A 62 -0.80 -1.50 -9.16
C ALA A 62 -0.03 -2.27 -8.06
N CYS A 63 1.20 -1.84 -7.82
CA CYS A 63 2.15 -2.58 -6.97
C CYS A 63 1.70 -2.69 -5.50
N GLY A 64 0.77 -1.84 -5.05
CA GLY A 64 0.24 -1.83 -3.69
C GLY A 64 1.37 -1.82 -2.65
N THR A 65 1.30 -2.74 -1.70
CA THR A 65 2.33 -2.89 -0.65
C THR A 65 3.69 -3.40 -1.16
N GLY A 66 3.80 -3.66 -2.47
CA GLY A 66 5.06 -3.91 -3.16
C GLY A 66 5.63 -5.30 -2.98
N ILE A 67 4.84 -6.30 -2.54
CA ILE A 67 5.38 -7.66 -2.33
C ILE A 67 5.89 -8.28 -3.63
N VAL A 68 5.17 -8.11 -4.75
CA VAL A 68 5.57 -8.66 -6.05
C VAL A 68 6.89 -8.04 -6.50
N ALA A 69 7.02 -6.71 -6.42
CA ALA A 69 8.28 -6.00 -6.68
C ALA A 69 9.46 -6.46 -5.80
N ARG A 70 9.23 -6.71 -4.50
CA ARG A 70 10.25 -7.19 -3.56
C ARG A 70 10.73 -8.60 -3.95
N VAL A 71 9.81 -9.53 -4.20
CA VAL A 71 10.15 -10.89 -4.65
C VAL A 71 10.87 -10.85 -6.00
N ALA A 72 10.45 -9.99 -6.93
CA ALA A 72 11.14 -9.80 -8.20
C ALA A 72 12.58 -9.35 -7.97
N ARG A 73 12.80 -8.38 -7.07
CA ARG A 73 14.14 -7.85 -6.77
C ARG A 73 15.09 -8.92 -6.25
N GLU A 74 14.61 -9.79 -5.35
CA GLU A 74 15.38 -10.90 -4.79
C GLU A 74 15.93 -11.82 -5.92
N ARG A 75 15.13 -12.05 -6.98
CA ARG A 75 15.52 -12.93 -8.11
C ARG A 75 16.39 -12.24 -9.18
N LEU A 76 16.20 -10.95 -9.39
CA LEU A 76 16.85 -10.18 -10.45
C LEU A 76 18.34 -9.89 -10.20
N GLY A 77 18.78 -9.96 -8.94
CA GLY A 77 20.14 -9.63 -8.54
C GLY A 77 20.51 -8.15 -8.78
N ALA A 78 21.80 -7.84 -8.59
CA ALA A 78 22.30 -6.46 -8.61
C ALA A 78 22.16 -5.75 -9.98
N ALA A 79 22.18 -6.49 -11.08
CA ALA A 79 22.08 -5.95 -12.43
C ALA A 79 20.64 -5.70 -12.90
N GLY A 80 19.64 -6.26 -12.23
CA GLY A 80 18.25 -6.11 -12.64
C GLY A 80 17.57 -4.89 -12.05
N CYS A 81 16.40 -4.55 -12.60
CA CYS A 81 15.63 -3.38 -12.20
C CYS A 81 14.15 -3.73 -12.06
N VAL A 82 13.48 -3.08 -11.11
CA VAL A 82 12.06 -3.19 -10.78
C VAL A 82 11.59 -1.78 -10.54
N VAL A 83 10.55 -1.38 -11.25
CA VAL A 83 9.82 -0.14 -11.02
C VAL A 83 8.41 -0.52 -10.61
N GLY A 84 7.98 -0.06 -9.44
CA GLY A 84 6.59 -0.18 -8.99
C GLY A 84 5.84 1.11 -9.31
N VAL A 85 4.61 0.98 -9.82
CA VAL A 85 3.71 2.11 -10.01
C VAL A 85 2.35 1.77 -9.43
N ASP A 86 1.79 2.68 -8.65
CA ASP A 86 0.44 2.59 -8.15
C ASP A 86 -0.24 3.96 -8.29
N ILE A 87 -1.56 3.96 -8.44
CA ILE A 87 -2.36 5.17 -8.42
C ILE A 87 -2.61 5.64 -6.99
N SER A 88 -2.61 4.71 -6.03
CA SER A 88 -2.67 5.00 -4.61
C SER A 88 -1.34 5.59 -4.15
N PRO A 89 -1.34 6.72 -3.42
CA PRO A 89 -0.15 7.23 -2.77
C PRO A 89 0.16 6.51 -1.43
N ASP A 90 -0.79 5.72 -0.93
CA ASP A 90 -0.73 5.00 0.35
C ASP A 90 -0.07 3.62 0.24
#